data_AF-A0A4S4L589-F1
#
_entry.id   AF-A0A4S4L589-F1
#
_cell.length_a   1.000
_cell.length_b   1.000
_cell.length_c   1.000
_cell.angle_alpha   90.00
_cell.angle_beta   90.00
_cell.angle_gamma   90.00
#
_symmetry.space_group_name_H-M   'P 1'
#
loop_
_entity.id
_entity.type
_entity.pdbx_description
1 polymer ?
#
loop_
_entity_poly.entity_id
_entity_poly.type
_entity_poly.pdbx_seq_one_letter_code
_entity_poly.pdbx_strand_id
1 'polypeptide(L)'
;MPSYKSTEANATDETDAPNHVEFINIAKDDAISWPIPTHRMYPSTVNTRMESTIIPFVYKSTEVNKTLMDVLNDQLGLLKGALVQKHALHYFSRSELFLHNCLSGLQVLLPGADTWKYVKLIPGHAICNLRDAIAIFSAGILHLNLHRVVPPLKKQVAYDHWSLIFFTCPGNK
;
A
#
# COMPACT_ATOMS: atom_id res chain seq x y z
N MET A 1 11.36 8.24 -1.62
CA MET A 1 11.53 7.54 -0.33
C MET A 1 12.80 6.73 -0.36
N PRO A 2 13.63 6.74 0.68
CA PRO A 2 14.84 5.89 0.77
C PRO A 2 14.48 4.40 0.69
N SER A 3 15.42 3.57 0.22
CA SER A 3 15.24 2.12 0.06
C SER A 3 15.14 1.39 1.39
N TYR A 4 15.86 1.81 2.43
CA TYR A 4 15.79 1.25 3.77
C TYR A 4 15.59 2.35 4.80
N LYS A 5 14.81 2.07 5.84
CA LYS A 5 14.71 2.88 7.04
C LYS A 5 14.88 1.96 8.26
N SER A 6 15.83 2.28 9.13
CA SER A 6 16.06 1.62 10.41
C SER A 6 15.06 2.08 11.48
N THR A 7 15.03 1.36 12.59
CA THR A 7 14.36 1.82 13.82
C THR A 7 14.89 3.19 14.24
N GLU A 8 14.05 3.95 14.94
CA GLU A 8 14.34 5.25 15.55
C GLU A 8 14.62 6.41 14.56
N ALA A 9 14.62 6.16 13.25
CA ALA A 9 14.95 7.20 12.28
C ALA A 9 13.88 8.31 12.12
N ASN A 10 12.64 8.13 12.63
CA ASN A 10 11.65 9.21 12.75
C ASN A 10 10.93 9.11 14.11
N ALA A 11 10.74 10.24 14.81
CA ALA A 11 9.74 10.37 15.87
C ALA A 11 8.33 10.46 15.24
N THR A 12 7.33 9.78 15.81
CA THR A 12 6.01 9.65 15.14
C THR A 12 4.78 9.80 16.04
N ASP A 13 4.93 10.07 17.34
CA ASP A 13 3.80 10.39 18.20
C ASP A 13 4.01 11.69 18.98
N GLU A 14 2.92 12.17 19.57
CA GLU A 14 2.84 13.36 20.44
C GLU A 14 3.67 13.23 21.73
N THR A 15 4.28 12.07 21.96
CA THR A 15 5.11 11.75 23.13
C THR A 15 6.59 11.54 22.80
N ASP A 16 7.01 11.80 21.55
CA ASP A 16 8.39 11.57 21.05
C ASP A 16 8.88 10.12 21.21
N ALA A 17 7.97 9.13 21.23
CA ALA A 17 8.37 7.75 21.38
C ALA A 17 9.14 7.25 20.14
N PRO A 18 10.27 6.53 20.33
CA PRO A 18 11.06 6.01 19.22
C PRO A 18 10.26 5.02 18.38
N ASN A 19 10.34 5.19 17.07
CA ASN A 19 9.65 4.32 16.12
C ASN A 19 10.41 2.98 15.96
N HIS A 20 9.83 1.88 16.44
CA HIS A 20 10.42 0.54 16.32
C HIS A 20 10.12 -0.15 14.97
N VAL A 21 9.58 0.56 13.98
CA VAL A 21 9.26 0.00 12.67
C VAL A 21 10.43 0.20 11.70
N GLU A 22 10.92 -0.91 11.16
CA GLU A 22 11.83 -0.93 10.03
C GLU A 22 11.06 -1.20 8.73
N PHE A 23 11.52 -0.62 7.62
CA PHE A 23 10.96 -0.96 6.32
C PHE A 23 11.99 -0.91 5.20
N ILE A 24 11.72 -1.73 4.19
CA ILE A 24 12.43 -1.72 2.91
C ILE A 24 11.45 -1.37 1.78
N ASN A 25 11.75 -0.31 1.04
CA ASN A 25 10.96 0.12 -0.11
C ASN A 25 11.64 -0.33 -1.39
N ILE A 26 10.96 -1.19 -2.15
CA ILE A 26 11.40 -1.62 -3.48
C ILE A 26 10.57 -0.88 -4.53
N ALA A 27 11.23 -0.17 -5.44
CA ALA A 27 10.54 0.48 -6.54
C ALA A 27 10.04 -0.57 -7.53
N LYS A 28 8.76 -0.45 -7.91
CA LYS A 28 8.14 -1.28 -8.95
C LYS A 28 8.99 -1.31 -10.24
N ASP A 29 9.46 -0.14 -10.66
CA ASP A 29 10.20 0.01 -11.91
C ASP A 29 11.56 -0.70 -11.85
N ASP A 30 12.20 -0.76 -10.68
CA ASP A 30 13.46 -1.49 -10.51
C ASP A 30 13.26 -3.00 -10.52
N ALA A 31 12.13 -3.49 -10.01
CA ALA A 31 11.76 -4.90 -10.16
C ALA A 31 11.47 -5.25 -11.63
N ILE A 32 10.82 -4.34 -12.38
CA ILE A 32 10.50 -4.56 -13.80
C ILE A 32 11.77 -4.47 -14.68
N SER A 33 12.71 -3.59 -14.37
CA SER A 33 13.94 -3.39 -15.16
C SER A 33 15.09 -4.32 -14.75
N TRP A 34 14.89 -5.18 -13.74
CA TRP A 34 15.89 -6.13 -13.26
C TRP A 34 16.48 -6.96 -14.43
N PRO A 35 17.81 -7.16 -14.49
CA PRO A 35 18.81 -6.92 -13.43
C PRO A 35 19.43 -5.52 -13.40
N ILE A 36 19.00 -4.61 -14.27
CA ILE A 36 19.55 -3.25 -14.34
C ILE A 36 18.59 -2.30 -13.60
N PRO A 37 18.91 -1.83 -12.38
CA PRO A 37 17.96 -1.01 -11.63
C PRO A 37 17.76 0.36 -12.30
N THR A 38 16.52 0.83 -12.34
CA THR A 38 16.16 2.13 -12.94
C THR A 38 16.52 3.29 -12.01
N HIS A 39 16.30 3.12 -10.70
CA HIS A 39 16.41 4.20 -9.72
C HIS A 39 17.53 3.97 -8.70
N ARG A 40 17.74 2.73 -8.25
CA ARG A 40 18.61 2.45 -7.09
C ARG A 40 19.00 0.99 -6.94
N MET A 41 20.08 0.78 -6.20
CA MET A 41 20.55 -0.52 -5.75
C MET A 41 19.87 -0.96 -4.45
N TYR A 42 19.80 -2.28 -4.24
CA TYR A 42 19.25 -2.89 -3.03
C TYR A 42 20.27 -3.79 -2.33
N PRO A 43 20.08 -4.09 -1.02
CA PRO A 43 20.87 -5.07 -0.30
C PRO A 43 20.85 -6.45 -0.98
N SER A 44 21.88 -7.27 -0.73
CA SER A 44 21.99 -8.61 -1.33
C SER A 44 20.78 -9.50 -1.04
N THR A 45 20.19 -9.38 0.16
CA THR A 45 18.98 -10.11 0.55
C THR A 45 17.77 -9.83 -0.35
N VAL A 46 17.66 -8.61 -0.88
CA VAL A 46 16.65 -8.24 -1.88
C VAL A 46 17.05 -8.80 -3.25
N ASN A 47 18.28 -8.55 -3.69
CA ASN A 47 18.76 -8.94 -5.02
C ASN A 47 18.67 -10.45 -5.24
N THR A 48 19.08 -11.26 -4.26
CA THR A 48 18.99 -12.73 -4.32
C THR A 48 17.56 -13.25 -4.39
N ARG A 49 16.56 -12.45 -3.98
CA ARG A 49 15.13 -12.80 -4.02
C ARG A 49 14.35 -12.07 -5.10
N MET A 50 15.04 -11.29 -5.94
CA MET A 50 14.38 -10.43 -6.92
C MET A 50 13.55 -11.27 -7.89
N GLU A 51 14.18 -12.27 -8.52
CA GLU A 51 13.52 -13.13 -9.51
C GLU A 51 12.52 -14.10 -8.88
N SER A 52 12.87 -14.72 -7.74
CA SER A 52 12.06 -15.78 -7.14
C SER A 52 10.83 -15.28 -6.39
N THR A 53 10.82 -14.03 -5.95
CA THR A 53 9.83 -13.55 -4.97
C THR A 53 9.31 -12.16 -5.30
N ILE A 54 10.20 -11.18 -5.46
CA ILE A 54 9.79 -9.77 -5.57
C ILE A 54 9.15 -9.49 -6.92
N ILE A 55 9.75 -9.92 -8.02
CA ILE A 55 9.21 -9.75 -9.37
C ILE A 55 7.82 -10.41 -9.50
N PRO A 56 7.64 -11.70 -9.15
CA PRO A 56 6.32 -12.33 -9.15
C PRO A 56 5.29 -11.59 -8.30
N PHE A 57 5.68 -11.12 -7.11
CA PHE A 57 4.81 -10.35 -6.23
C PHE A 57 4.38 -9.01 -6.87
N VAL A 58 5.31 -8.29 -7.48
CA VAL A 58 5.04 -7.00 -8.15
C VAL A 58 4.08 -7.18 -9.33
N TYR A 59 4.32 -8.18 -10.19
CA TYR A 59 3.43 -8.47 -11.30
C TYR A 59 2.04 -8.90 -10.81
N LYS A 60 1.97 -9.80 -9.84
CA LYS A 60 0.67 -10.29 -9.35
C LYS A 60 -0.14 -9.20 -8.66
N SER A 61 0.51 -8.37 -7.85
CA SER A 61 -0.14 -7.22 -7.21
C SER A 61 -0.62 -6.21 -8.24
N THR A 62 0.14 -5.99 -9.31
CA THR A 62 -0.30 -5.13 -10.42
C THR A 62 -1.54 -5.68 -11.11
N GLU A 63 -1.62 -6.99 -11.33
CA GLU A 63 -2.82 -7.63 -11.90
C GLU A 63 -4.04 -7.47 -10.99
N VAL A 64 -3.91 -7.79 -9.69
CA VAL A 64 -4.99 -7.65 -8.71
C VAL A 64 -5.51 -6.21 -8.67
N ASN A 65 -4.60 -5.24 -8.72
CA ASN A 65 -4.97 -3.83 -8.70
C ASN A 65 -5.71 -3.40 -9.95
N LYS A 66 -5.32 -3.91 -11.13
CA LYS A 66 -6.05 -3.69 -12.38
C LYS A 66 -7.46 -4.28 -12.31
N THR A 67 -7.59 -5.53 -11.83
CA THR A 67 -8.91 -6.16 -11.65
C THR A 67 -9.80 -5.36 -10.72
N LEU A 68 -9.27 -4.85 -9.61
CA LEU A 68 -10.06 -4.02 -8.70
C LEU A 68 -10.49 -2.70 -9.36
N MET A 69 -9.59 -2.04 -10.10
CA MET A 69 -9.93 -0.83 -10.84
C MET A 69 -11.00 -1.08 -11.89
N ASP A 70 -10.96 -2.22 -12.60
CA ASP A 70 -11.98 -2.59 -13.59
C ASP A 70 -13.34 -2.82 -12.92
N VAL A 71 -13.38 -3.55 -11.79
CA VAL A 71 -14.61 -3.75 -11.01
C VAL A 71 -15.17 -2.41 -10.54
N LEU A 72 -14.34 -1.51 -10.00
CA LEU A 72 -14.77 -0.18 -9.58
C LEU A 72 -15.28 0.65 -10.76
N ASN A 73 -14.62 0.55 -11.91
CA ASN A 73 -15.02 1.25 -13.14
C ASN A 73 -16.44 0.85 -13.54
N ASP A 74 -16.72 -0.46 -13.55
CA ASP A 74 -18.02 -1.01 -13.89
C ASP A 74 -19.09 -0.64 -12.85
N GLN A 75 -18.77 -0.72 -11.55
CA GLN A 75 -19.69 -0.33 -10.47
C GLN A 75 -20.05 1.16 -10.48
N LEU A 76 -19.13 2.02 -10.94
CA LEU A 76 -19.37 3.45 -11.09
C LEU A 76 -20.06 3.80 -12.42
N GLY A 77 -20.34 2.83 -13.29
CA GLY A 77 -20.97 3.05 -14.59
C GLY A 77 -20.09 3.87 -15.56
N LEU A 78 -18.77 3.83 -15.39
CA LEU A 78 -17.84 4.57 -16.22
C LEU A 78 -17.59 3.84 -17.55
N LEU A 79 -17.15 4.59 -18.57
CA LEU A 79 -16.67 3.98 -19.82
C LEU A 79 -15.57 2.96 -19.51
N LYS A 80 -15.56 1.84 -20.24
CA LYS A 80 -14.61 0.75 -20.01
C LYS A 80 -13.17 1.25 -20.00
N GLY A 81 -12.45 0.98 -18.91
CA GLY A 81 -11.05 1.36 -18.74
C GLY A 81 -10.81 2.84 -18.41
N ALA A 82 -11.84 3.63 -18.10
CA ALA A 82 -11.68 5.04 -17.75
C ALA A 82 -10.80 5.24 -16.51
N LEU A 83 -11.01 4.46 -15.45
CA LEU A 83 -10.16 4.55 -14.24
C LEU A 83 -8.70 4.16 -14.53
N VAL A 84 -8.48 3.10 -15.33
CA VAL A 84 -7.13 2.66 -15.71
C VAL A 84 -6.42 3.71 -16.55
N GLN A 85 -7.12 4.37 -17.48
CA GLN A 85 -6.55 5.46 -18.28
C GLN A 85 -6.24 6.68 -17.42
N LYS A 86 -7.14 7.07 -16.51
CA LYS A 86 -6.90 8.17 -15.56
C LYS A 86 -5.76 7.86 -14.59
N HIS A 87 -5.56 6.58 -14.28
CA HIS A 87 -4.40 6.09 -13.55
C HIS A 87 -3.13 6.06 -14.42
N ALA A 88 -3.21 5.91 -15.73
CA ALA A 88 -2.06 6.05 -16.62
C ALA A 88 -1.66 7.51 -16.89
N LEU A 89 -2.57 8.46 -16.67
CA LEU A 89 -2.36 9.87 -16.97
C LEU A 89 -1.64 10.61 -15.84
N HIS A 90 -0.63 11.38 -16.24
CA HIS A 90 0.25 12.18 -15.40
C HIS A 90 -0.52 13.22 -14.58
N TYR A 91 -0.91 12.83 -13.36
CA TYR A 91 -1.22 13.73 -12.26
C TYR A 91 -0.60 13.12 -11.01
N PHE A 92 -0.11 13.98 -10.10
CA PHE A 92 0.46 13.64 -8.79
C PHE A 92 -0.52 12.93 -7.83
N SER A 93 -1.57 12.30 -8.36
CA SER A 93 -2.60 11.63 -7.60
C SER A 93 -2.20 10.18 -7.34
N ARG A 94 -1.70 9.94 -6.13
CA ARG A 94 -1.30 8.61 -5.69
C ARG A 94 -2.55 7.76 -5.43
N SER A 95 -2.81 6.77 -6.26
CA SER A 95 -3.79 5.71 -5.91
C SER A 95 -3.09 4.68 -5.02
N GLU A 96 -3.06 4.91 -3.72
CA GLU A 96 -2.53 3.89 -2.80
C GLU A 96 -3.54 2.75 -2.68
N LEU A 97 -3.33 1.67 -3.43
CA LEU A 97 -4.02 0.41 -3.22
C LEU A 97 -3.16 -0.53 -2.39
N PHE A 98 -3.51 -0.66 -1.12
CA PHE A 98 -2.85 -1.58 -0.20
C PHE A 98 -3.22 -3.03 -0.54
N LEU A 99 -2.23 -3.92 -0.47
CA LEU A 99 -2.44 -5.36 -0.40
C LEU A 99 -1.63 -5.83 0.80
N HIS A 100 -2.32 -6.14 1.90
CA HIS A 100 -1.65 -6.45 3.17
C HIS A 100 -1.84 -7.91 3.59
N ASN A 101 -0.83 -8.44 4.27
CA ASN A 101 -0.90 -9.63 5.13
C ASN A 101 -0.23 -9.35 6.50
N CYS A 102 -0.97 -9.65 7.58
CA CYS A 102 -0.61 -9.64 9.01
C CYS A 102 -0.20 -8.30 9.69
N LEU A 103 -1.19 -7.49 10.12
CA LEU A 103 -0.96 -6.35 11.03
C LEU A 103 -2.03 -6.38 12.10
N SER A 104 -1.62 -6.76 13.31
CA SER A 104 -2.34 -6.32 14.51
C SER A 104 -2.14 -4.82 14.68
N GLY A 105 -3.20 -4.08 15.00
CA GLY A 105 -3.11 -2.64 15.26
C GLY A 105 -3.70 -1.73 14.18
N LEU A 106 -4.05 -2.25 13.00
CA LEU A 106 -4.72 -1.44 11.97
C LEU A 106 -6.13 -1.05 12.43
N GLN A 107 -6.39 0.25 12.44
CA GLN A 107 -7.68 0.85 12.74
C GLN A 107 -8.16 1.72 11.58
N VAL A 108 -9.47 1.78 11.42
CA VAL A 108 -10.17 2.66 10.47
C VAL A 108 -11.20 3.51 11.22
N LEU A 109 -11.29 4.78 10.86
CA LEU A 109 -12.37 5.67 11.26
C LEU A 109 -13.38 5.73 10.12
N LEU A 110 -14.58 5.20 10.37
CA LEU A 110 -15.65 5.15 9.39
C LEU A 110 -16.30 6.53 9.20
N PRO A 111 -16.91 6.81 8.04
CA PRO A 111 -17.57 8.09 7.81
C PRO A 111 -18.70 8.30 8.83
N GLY A 112 -18.68 9.44 9.51
CA GLY A 112 -19.66 9.79 10.55
C GLY A 112 -19.44 9.10 11.91
N ALA A 113 -18.39 8.28 12.06
CA ALA A 113 -18.03 7.71 13.35
C ALA A 113 -17.10 8.65 14.14
N ASP A 114 -17.24 8.62 15.47
CA ASP A 114 -16.37 9.27 16.45
C ASP A 114 -15.32 8.32 17.04
N THR A 115 -15.41 7.03 16.69
CA THR A 115 -14.65 5.94 17.30
C THR A 115 -13.90 5.12 16.26
N TRP A 116 -12.62 4.87 16.56
CA TRP A 116 -11.75 4.02 15.75
C TRP A 116 -12.13 2.54 15.89
N LYS A 117 -12.22 1.81 14.77
CA LYS A 117 -12.50 0.38 14.76
C LYS A 117 -11.31 -0.41 14.25
N TYR A 118 -10.99 -1.51 14.90
CA TYR A 118 -9.96 -2.44 14.43
C TYR A 118 -10.42 -3.17 13.17
N VAL A 119 -9.52 -3.30 12.21
CA VAL A 119 -9.75 -4.11 11.00
C VAL A 119 -9.45 -5.57 11.34
N LYS A 120 -10.47 -6.43 11.23
CA LYS A 120 -10.30 -7.88 11.44
C LYS A 120 -9.56 -8.48 10.25
N LEU A 121 -8.42 -9.11 10.50
CA LEU A 121 -7.71 -9.90 9.51
C LEU A 121 -8.45 -11.22 9.27
N ILE A 122 -8.72 -11.55 8.01
CA ILE A 122 -9.31 -12.82 7.60
C ILE A 122 -8.25 -13.57 6.78
N PRO A 123 -7.85 -14.79 7.17
CA PRO A 123 -6.91 -15.59 6.39
C PRO A 123 -7.33 -15.70 4.92
N GLY A 124 -6.35 -15.60 4.01
CA GLY A 124 -6.58 -15.65 2.56
C GLY A 124 -7.21 -14.38 1.96
N HIS A 125 -7.41 -13.32 2.75
CA HIS A 125 -7.96 -12.05 2.27
C HIS A 125 -6.91 -10.95 2.35
N ALA A 126 -7.00 -10.00 1.43
CA ALA A 126 -6.22 -8.76 1.46
C ALA A 126 -7.11 -7.57 1.84
N ILE A 127 -6.50 -6.58 2.48
CA ILE A 127 -7.14 -5.31 2.78
C ILE A 127 -6.72 -4.30 1.72
N CYS A 128 -7.70 -3.78 1.00
CA CYS A 128 -7.52 -2.72 0.00
C CYS A 128 -8.13 -1.42 0.53
N ASN A 129 -7.33 -0.35 0.54
CA ASN A 129 -7.85 1.00 0.73
C ASN A 129 -7.78 1.77 -0.59
N LEU A 130 -8.67 2.73 -0.79
CA LEU A 130 -8.68 3.62 -1.94
C LEU A 130 -8.26 5.02 -1.47
N ARG A 131 -7.46 5.71 -2.29
CA ARG A 131 -6.95 7.05 -1.98
C ARG A 131 -7.38 8.11 -2.98
N ASP A 132 -6.91 9.33 -2.72
CA ASP A 132 -7.34 10.64 -3.22
C ASP A 132 -7.74 10.66 -4.70
N ALA A 133 -6.97 9.98 -5.56
CA ALA A 133 -7.28 9.86 -6.99
C ALA A 133 -8.67 9.31 -7.26
N ILE A 134 -9.04 8.23 -6.57
CA ILE A 134 -10.29 7.51 -6.81
C ILE A 134 -11.47 8.26 -6.16
N ALA A 135 -11.24 8.94 -5.03
CA ALA A 135 -12.25 9.83 -4.46
C ALA A 135 -12.58 10.99 -5.41
N ILE A 136 -11.56 11.59 -6.04
CA ILE A 136 -11.73 12.64 -7.04
C ILE A 136 -12.43 12.09 -8.29
N PHE A 137 -11.96 10.95 -8.83
CA PHE A 137 -12.53 10.40 -10.07
C PHE A 137 -13.94 9.84 -9.90
N SER A 138 -14.33 9.46 -8.69
CA SER A 138 -15.70 9.04 -8.38
C SER A 138 -16.62 10.19 -8.00
N ALA A 139 -16.18 11.44 -8.13
CA ALA A 139 -16.93 12.64 -7.73
C ALA A 139 -17.48 12.57 -6.29
N GLY A 140 -16.72 11.97 -5.38
CA GLY A 140 -17.11 11.81 -3.97
C GLY A 140 -18.00 10.61 -3.66
N ILE A 141 -18.32 9.74 -4.63
CA ILE A 141 -19.05 8.48 -4.36
C ILE A 141 -18.20 7.56 -3.47
N LEU A 142 -16.89 7.47 -3.75
CA LEU A 142 -15.95 6.72 -2.94
C LEU A 142 -15.26 7.64 -1.95
N HIS A 143 -15.44 7.36 -0.65
CA HIS A 143 -14.88 8.15 0.42
C HIS A 143 -13.51 7.63 0.87
N LEU A 144 -12.62 8.59 1.20
CA LEU A 144 -11.37 8.30 1.88
C LEU A 144 -11.70 7.92 3.32
N ASN A 145 -11.29 6.72 3.72
CA ASN A 145 -11.34 6.34 5.13
C ASN A 145 -10.01 6.65 5.80
N LEU A 146 -10.08 7.44 6.89
CA LEU A 146 -8.94 7.65 7.74
C LEU A 146 -8.56 6.32 8.39
N HIS A 147 -7.28 5.97 8.33
CA HIS A 147 -6.75 4.77 8.95
C HIS A 147 -5.48 5.11 9.70
N ARG A 148 -5.21 4.35 10.76
CA ARG A 148 -3.98 4.45 11.55
C ARG A 148 -3.52 3.06 11.95
N VAL A 149 -2.24 2.94 12.25
CA VAL A 149 -1.68 1.77 12.90
C VAL A 149 -1.34 2.19 14.32
N VAL A 150 -1.93 1.52 15.29
CA VAL A 150 -1.61 1.70 16.71
C VAL A 150 -0.85 0.49 17.22
N PRO A 151 -0.09 0.60 18.33
CA PRO A 151 0.52 -0.56 18.98
C PRO A 151 -0.51 -1.67 19.21
N PRO A 152 -0.15 -2.93 18.94
CA PRO A 152 -1.10 -4.03 19.03
C PRO A 152 -1.54 -4.26 20.48
N LEU A 153 -2.76 -4.76 20.66
CA LEU A 153 -3.32 -4.99 21.98
C LEU A 153 -2.64 -6.17 22.68
N LYS A 154 -2.31 -5.99 23.97
CA LYS A 154 -2.01 -7.07 24.93
C LYS A 154 -0.83 -7.96 24.48
N LYS A 155 -1.00 -9.29 24.54
CA LYS A 155 0.04 -10.32 24.30
C LYS A 155 0.63 -10.31 22.88
N GLN A 156 0.03 -9.58 21.94
CA GLN A 156 0.54 -9.47 20.57
C GLN A 156 1.81 -8.63 20.47
N VAL A 157 2.06 -7.73 21.43
CA VAL A 157 3.31 -6.94 21.50
C VAL A 157 4.54 -7.83 21.64
N ALA A 158 4.39 -9.06 22.16
CA ALA A 158 5.49 -9.99 22.38
C ALA A 158 6.00 -10.69 21.11
N TYR A 159 5.40 -10.44 19.94
CA TYR A 159 5.76 -11.09 18.68
C TYR A 159 6.19 -10.06 17.65
N ASP A 160 7.12 -10.46 16.77
CA ASP A 160 7.50 -9.67 15.60
C ASP A 160 6.34 -9.62 14.60
N HIS A 161 6.07 -8.43 14.07
CA HIS A 161 5.02 -8.20 13.09
C HIS A 161 5.62 -7.83 11.74
N TRP A 162 5.26 -8.60 10.71
CA TRP A 162 5.72 -8.37 9.35
C TRP A 162 4.56 -7.94 8.48
N SER A 163 4.74 -6.82 7.78
CA SER A 163 3.77 -6.30 6.83
C SER A 163 4.38 -6.17 5.45
N LEU A 164 3.52 -6.37 4.44
CA LEU A 164 3.87 -6.11 3.05
C LEU A 164 2.82 -5.15 2.51
N ILE A 165 3.29 -4.09 1.86
CA ILE A 165 2.42 -3.07 1.29
C ILE A 165 2.84 -2.85 -0.15
N PHE A 166 1.91 -3.02 -1.07
CA PHE A 166 2.06 -2.63 -2.46
C PHE A 166 1.39 -1.28 -2.68
N PHE A 167 1.98 -0.43 -3.53
CA PHE A 167 1.41 0.86 -3.90
C PHE A 167 1.35 0.96 -5.42
N THR A 168 0.26 1.51 -5.96
CA THR A 168 0.08 1.68 -7.39
C THR A 168 -0.08 3.14 -7.75
N CYS A 169 1.03 3.79 -8.06
CA CYS A 169 1.02 5.16 -8.56
C CYS A 169 0.76 5.19 -10.07
N PRO A 170 0.12 6.26 -10.58
CA PRO A 170 0.18 6.59 -11.98
C PRO A 170 1.60 6.59 -12.52
N GLY A 171 1.77 6.09 -13.74
CA GLY A 171 3.08 6.15 -14.40
C GLY A 171 3.41 7.59 -14.77
N ASN A 172 4.61 8.05 -14.39
CA ASN A 172 5.23 9.18 -15.08
C ASN A 172 5.81 8.62 -16.38
N LYS A 173 5.15 8.84 -17.50
CA LYS A 173 5.84 8.94 -18.79
C LYS A 173 5.99 10.41 -19.12
#